data_AF-A0A1Y4S617-F1
#
_entry.id   AF-A0A1Y4S617-F1
#
_cell.length_a   1.000
_cell.length_b   1.000
_cell.length_c   1.000
_cell.angle_alpha   90.00
_cell.angle_beta   90.00
_cell.angle_gamma   90.00
#
_symmetry.space_group_name_H-M   'P 1'
#
loop_
_entity.id
_entity.type
_entity.pdbx_description
1 polymer ?
#
loop_
_entity_poly.entity_id
_entity_poly.type
_entity_poly.pdbx_seq_one_letter_code
_entity_poly.pdbx_strand_id
1 'polypeptide(L)'
;MAETNIDYEEQREQVAEVAMQMILHAGDARELIMKALDAVGQGRYEEAQKELIEAKEELRQAHVFQTSVIQSEAAGTKYEYSLLFTHAQDTVMTIFSEMNLAKKIIALYQDMDRRMQVLEQRTEEKQNVSYTA
;
A
#
# COMPACT_ATOMS: atom_id res chain seq x y z
N MET A 1 -38.68 7.14 21.54
CA MET A 1 -37.58 6.53 22.32
C MET A 1 -37.12 5.20 21.72
N ALA A 2 -38.01 4.32 21.23
CA ALA A 2 -37.58 3.09 20.52
C ALA A 2 -37.04 3.36 19.10
N GLU A 3 -37.65 4.25 18.32
CA GLU A 3 -37.22 4.56 16.94
C GLU A 3 -35.81 5.17 16.86
N THR A 4 -35.43 5.99 17.84
CA THR A 4 -34.10 6.61 17.88
C THR A 4 -33.01 5.57 18.19
N ASN A 5 -33.30 4.54 19.00
CA ASN A 5 -32.32 3.52 19.36
C ASN A 5 -32.02 2.53 18.22
N ILE A 6 -32.99 2.25 17.35
CA ILE A 6 -32.81 1.34 16.21
C ILE A 6 -31.88 1.98 15.15
N ASP A 7 -32.02 3.29 14.90
CA ASP A 7 -31.18 4.05 13.96
C ASP A 7 -29.70 4.09 14.40
N TYR A 8 -29.42 4.13 15.71
CA TYR A 8 -28.05 4.12 16.23
C TYR A 8 -27.35 2.75 16.13
N GLU A 9 -28.06 1.64 16.39
CA GLU A 9 -27.48 0.30 16.24
C GLU A 9 -27.16 -0.01 14.78
N GLU A 10 -28.05 0.38 13.86
CA GLU A 10 -27.87 0.19 12.42
C GLU A 10 -26.69 1.01 11.89
N GLN A 11 -26.54 2.27 12.31
CA GLN A 11 -25.36 3.08 11.96
C GLN A 11 -24.06 2.52 12.52
N ARG A 12 -24.05 1.99 13.75
CA ARG A 12 -22.85 1.34 14.32
C ARG A 12 -22.47 0.09 13.54
N GLU A 13 -23.43 -0.72 13.14
CA GLU A 13 -23.20 -1.92 12.34
C GLU A 13 -22.63 -1.56 10.96
N GLN A 14 -23.18 -0.55 10.29
CA GLN A 14 -22.66 -0.03 9.02
C GLN A 14 -21.20 0.46 9.13
N VAL A 15 -20.88 1.25 10.16
CA VAL A 15 -19.49 1.72 10.38
C VAL A 15 -18.55 0.55 10.67
N ALA A 16 -19.00 -0.46 11.40
CA ALA A 16 -18.21 -1.66 11.67
C ALA A 16 -17.96 -2.48 10.41
N GLU A 17 -18.96 -2.63 9.53
CA GLU A 17 -18.82 -3.30 8.24
C GLU A 17 -17.82 -2.56 7.35
N VAL A 18 -17.95 -1.23 7.24
CA VAL A 18 -17.01 -0.39 6.49
C VAL A 18 -15.59 -0.53 7.04
N ALA A 19 -15.42 -0.53 8.36
CA ALA A 19 -14.12 -0.73 9.00
C ALA A 19 -13.51 -2.09 8.65
N MET A 20 -14.31 -3.16 8.61
CA MET A 20 -13.83 -4.49 8.21
C MET A 20 -13.42 -4.53 6.74
N GLN A 21 -14.19 -3.91 5.84
CA GLN A 21 -13.81 -3.79 4.42
C GLN A 21 -12.50 -3.02 4.24
N MET A 22 -12.32 -1.93 5.00
CA MET A 22 -11.07 -1.19 5.01
C MET A 22 -9.89 -2.07 5.46
N ILE A 23 -10.05 -2.84 6.55
CA ILE A 23 -9.00 -3.71 7.06
C ILE A 23 -8.64 -4.81 6.07
N LEU A 24 -9.62 -5.42 5.40
CA LEU A 24 -9.39 -6.47 4.40
C LEU A 24 -8.57 -5.93 3.22
N HIS A 25 -9.05 -4.89 2.55
CA HIS A 25 -8.33 -4.26 1.43
C HIS A 25 -6.94 -3.75 1.84
N ALA A 26 -6.81 -3.20 3.04
CA ALA A 26 -5.52 -2.78 3.58
C ALA A 26 -4.57 -3.98 3.78
N GLY A 27 -5.08 -5.08 4.35
CA GLY A 27 -4.34 -6.33 4.54
C GLY A 27 -3.83 -6.90 3.21
N ASP A 28 -4.71 -7.01 2.22
CA ASP A 28 -4.37 -7.51 0.87
C ASP A 28 -3.32 -6.61 0.20
N ALA A 29 -3.47 -5.29 0.31
CA ALA A 29 -2.48 -4.36 -0.19
C ALA A 29 -1.11 -4.54 0.47
N ARG A 30 -1.07 -4.76 1.79
CA ARG A 30 0.19 -5.01 2.51
C ARG A 30 0.84 -6.31 2.05
N GLU A 31 0.09 -7.39 1.84
CA GLU A 31 0.64 -8.64 1.32
C GLU A 31 1.30 -8.42 -0.05
N LEU A 32 0.61 -7.74 -0.96
CA LEU A 32 1.12 -7.39 -2.29
C LEU A 32 2.37 -6.48 -2.23
N ILE A 33 2.41 -5.51 -1.30
CA ILE A 33 3.62 -4.69 -1.07
C ILE A 33 4.81 -5.56 -0.65
N MET A 34 4.60 -6.52 0.26
CA MET A 34 5.67 -7.40 0.71
C MET A 34 6.14 -8.31 -0.42
N LYS A 35 5.23 -8.86 -1.23
CA LYS A 35 5.58 -9.63 -2.45
C LYS A 35 6.42 -8.80 -3.41
N ALA A 36 6.08 -7.53 -3.62
CA ALA A 36 6.86 -6.64 -4.46
C ALA A 36 8.30 -6.44 -3.95
N LEU A 37 8.45 -6.28 -2.64
CA LEU A 37 9.77 -6.15 -2.00
C LEU A 37 10.59 -7.45 -2.08
N ASP A 38 9.95 -8.61 -1.93
CA ASP A 38 10.63 -9.90 -2.09
C ASP A 38 11.04 -10.16 -3.55
N ALA A 39 10.22 -9.76 -4.51
CA ALA A 39 10.51 -9.85 -5.93
C ALA A 39 11.69 -8.95 -6.32
N VAL A 40 11.76 -7.71 -5.81
CA VAL A 40 12.89 -6.82 -6.10
C VAL A 40 14.20 -7.34 -5.51
N GLY A 41 14.16 -7.95 -4.32
CA GLY A 41 15.34 -8.60 -3.72
C GLY A 41 15.91 -9.74 -4.56
N GLN A 42 15.12 -10.25 -5.52
CA GLN A 42 15.51 -11.31 -6.45
C GLN A 42 15.73 -10.78 -7.89
N GLY A 43 15.78 -9.45 -8.06
CA GLY A 43 15.96 -8.80 -9.37
C GLY A 43 14.74 -8.88 -10.29
N ARG A 44 13.57 -9.31 -9.80
CA ARG A 44 12.34 -9.44 -10.59
C ARG A 44 11.53 -8.15 -10.57
N TYR A 45 12.01 -7.16 -11.29
CA TYR A 45 11.43 -5.81 -11.30
C TYR A 45 10.04 -5.72 -11.92
N GLU A 46 9.77 -6.48 -12.99
CA GLU A 46 8.47 -6.47 -13.66
C GLU A 46 7.38 -7.04 -12.75
N GLU A 47 7.69 -8.13 -12.04
CA GLU A 47 6.80 -8.72 -11.03
C GLU A 47 6.58 -7.74 -9.88
N ALA A 48 7.64 -7.14 -9.34
CA ALA A 48 7.52 -6.14 -8.28
C ALA A 48 6.62 -4.96 -8.71
N GLN A 49 6.73 -4.49 -9.95
CA GLN A 49 5.89 -3.42 -10.47
C GLN A 49 4.43 -3.85 -10.58
N LYS A 50 4.16 -5.07 -11.03
CA LYS A 50 2.80 -5.61 -11.13
C LYS A 50 2.14 -5.69 -9.75
N GLU A 51 2.82 -6.28 -8.77
CA GLU A 51 2.35 -6.40 -7.39
C GLU A 51 2.06 -5.01 -6.78
N LEU A 52 2.91 -4.01 -7.02
CA LEU A 52 2.66 -2.63 -6.55
C LEU A 52 1.45 -1.95 -7.21
N ILE A 53 1.12 -2.31 -8.46
CA ILE A 53 -0.06 -1.77 -9.14
C ILE A 53 -1.32 -2.33 -8.48
N GLU A 54 -1.35 -3.64 -8.25
CA GLU A 54 -2.47 -4.32 -7.58
C GLU A 54 -2.62 -3.81 -6.14
N ALA A 55 -1.53 -3.71 -5.38
CA ALA A 55 -1.53 -3.16 -4.02
C ALA A 55 -2.07 -1.72 -3.95
N LYS A 56 -1.79 -0.90 -4.98
CA LYS A 56 -2.28 0.47 -5.05
C LYS A 56 -3.80 0.50 -5.25
N GLU A 57 -4.34 -0.44 -6.02
CA GLU A 57 -5.77 -0.54 -6.24
C GLU A 57 -6.50 -0.97 -4.97
N GLU A 58 -5.99 -1.97 -4.25
CA GLU A 58 -6.52 -2.38 -2.95
C GLU A 58 -6.54 -1.21 -1.94
N LEU A 59 -5.44 -0.48 -1.81
CA LEU A 59 -5.38 0.73 -0.98
C LEU A 59 -6.37 1.81 -1.44
N ARG A 60 -6.61 1.95 -2.74
CA ARG A 60 -7.58 2.90 -3.28
C ARG A 60 -8.98 2.54 -2.81
N GLN A 61 -9.35 1.26 -2.81
CA GLN A 61 -10.66 0.82 -2.34
C GLN A 61 -10.83 1.10 -0.84
N ALA A 62 -9.85 0.73 -0.02
CA ALA A 62 -9.87 1.04 1.42
C ALA A 62 -10.00 2.56 1.68
N HIS A 63 -9.30 3.38 0.90
CA HIS A 63 -9.35 4.84 1.02
C HIS A 63 -10.72 5.42 0.62
N VAL A 64 -11.39 4.85 -0.39
CA VAL A 64 -12.74 5.28 -0.79
C VAL A 64 -13.72 5.05 0.36
N PHE A 65 -13.68 3.88 0.99
CA PHE A 65 -14.47 3.58 2.18
C PHE A 65 -14.19 4.57 3.33
N GLN A 66 -12.93 4.78 3.66
CA GLN A 66 -12.51 5.76 4.67
C GLN A 66 -13.05 7.17 4.38
N THR A 67 -12.91 7.61 3.13
CA THR A 67 -13.31 8.95 2.70
C THR A 67 -14.82 9.12 2.77
N SER A 68 -15.59 8.08 2.39
CA SER A 68 -17.05 8.14 2.40
C SER A 68 -17.63 8.42 3.79
N VAL A 69 -17.09 7.78 4.83
CA VAL A 69 -17.52 7.98 6.22
C VAL A 69 -17.12 9.37 6.71
N ILE A 70 -15.88 9.81 6.46
CA ILE A 70 -15.40 11.15 6.85
C ILE A 70 -16.22 12.25 6.16
N GLN A 71 -16.54 12.09 4.88
CA GLN A 71 -17.37 13.04 4.14
C GLN A 71 -18.80 13.09 4.68
N SER A 72 -19.39 11.93 4.99
CA SER A 72 -20.71 11.87 5.62
C SER A 72 -20.74 12.57 6.98
N GLU A 73 -19.71 12.35 7.80
CA GLU A 73 -19.56 13.02 9.09
C GLU A 73 -19.45 14.54 8.94
N ALA A 74 -18.62 15.00 8.01
CA ALA A 74 -18.46 16.42 7.69
C ALA A 74 -19.74 17.06 7.12
N ALA A 75 -20.60 16.28 6.46
CA ALA A 75 -21.90 16.72 5.96
C ALA A 75 -22.99 16.81 7.05
N GLY A 76 -22.69 16.39 8.28
CA GLY A 76 -23.58 16.51 9.44
C GLY A 76 -24.15 15.19 9.97
N THR A 77 -23.77 14.04 9.38
CA THR A 77 -24.10 12.74 9.94
C THR A 77 -23.35 12.55 11.26
N LYS A 78 -24.05 12.21 12.33
CA LYS A 78 -23.41 11.95 13.63
C LYS A 78 -23.08 10.47 13.73
N TYR A 79 -21.80 10.15 13.83
CA TYR A 79 -21.34 8.81 14.15
C TYR A 79 -20.95 8.72 15.63
N GLU A 80 -21.26 7.59 16.26
CA GLU A 80 -20.64 7.27 17.56
C GLU A 80 -19.18 6.90 17.37
N TYR A 81 -18.38 7.16 18.41
CA TYR A 81 -16.99 6.75 18.42
C TYR A 81 -16.88 5.23 18.24
N SER A 82 -16.07 4.81 17.27
CA SER A 82 -15.78 3.41 16.98
C SER A 82 -14.28 3.16 17.06
N LEU A 83 -13.86 2.36 18.04
CA LEU A 83 -12.47 1.92 18.17
C LEU A 83 -12.03 1.10 16.94
N LEU A 84 -12.93 0.28 16.37
CA LEU A 84 -12.64 -0.53 15.19
C LEU A 84 -12.42 0.34 13.95
N PHE A 85 -13.25 1.36 13.73
CA PHE A 85 -13.08 2.28 12.60
C PHE A 85 -11.81 3.11 12.75
N THR A 86 -11.51 3.60 13.96
CA THR A 86 -10.24 4.29 14.26
C THR A 86 -9.05 3.40 13.94
N HIS A 87 -9.07 2.12 14.36
CA HIS A 87 -8.02 1.16 14.03
C HIS A 87 -7.90 0.89 12.53
N ALA A 88 -9.03 0.81 11.82
CA ALA A 88 -9.04 0.65 10.37
C ALA A 88 -8.40 1.86 9.66
N GLN A 89 -8.70 3.09 10.09
CA GLN A 89 -8.07 4.31 9.57
C GLN A 89 -6.56 4.30 9.80
N ASP A 90 -6.11 4.01 11.01
CA ASP A 90 -4.67 3.92 11.34
C ASP A 90 -3.96 2.87 10.46
N THR A 91 -4.62 1.72 10.26
CA THR A 91 -4.10 0.62 9.44
C THR A 91 -3.95 1.05 7.98
N VAL A 92 -4.99 1.65 7.38
CA VAL A 92 -4.96 2.14 5.99
C VAL A 92 -3.84 3.17 5.80
N MET A 93 -3.74 4.16 6.69
CA MET A 93 -2.73 5.22 6.57
C MET A 93 -1.30 4.70 6.78
N THR A 94 -1.12 3.71 7.64
CA THR A 94 0.17 3.03 7.83
C THR A 94 0.59 2.33 6.53
N ILE A 95 -0.32 1.60 5.89
CA ILE A 95 0.00 0.86 4.65
C ILE A 95 0.20 1.79 3.47
N PHE A 96 -0.49 2.93 3.41
CA PHE A 96 -0.16 4.00 2.46
C PHE A 96 1.29 4.47 2.60
N SER A 97 1.77 4.60 3.83
CA SER A 97 3.15 4.98 4.11
C SER A 97 4.13 3.88 3.71
N GLU A 98 3.81 2.62 4.00
CA GLU A 98 4.57 1.44 3.55
C GLU A 98 4.66 1.38 2.01
N MET A 99 3.55 1.56 1.29
CA MET A 99 3.48 1.63 -0.17
C MET A 99 4.40 2.71 -0.75
N ASN A 100 4.36 3.90 -0.17
CA ASN A 100 5.21 5.02 -0.62
C ASN A 100 6.69 4.73 -0.39
N LEU A 101 7.03 4.09 0.74
CA LEU A 101 8.39 3.69 1.03
C LEU A 101 8.85 2.56 0.10
N ALA A 102 8.02 1.54 -0.12
CA ALA A 102 8.33 0.42 -1.01
C ALA A 102 8.64 0.87 -2.44
N LYS A 103 7.85 1.81 -2.98
CA LYS A 103 8.14 2.44 -4.28
C LYS A 103 9.52 3.09 -4.34
N LYS A 104 9.90 3.82 -3.28
CA LYS A 104 11.22 4.46 -3.20
C LYS A 104 12.34 3.42 -3.07
N ILE A 105 12.16 2.38 -2.26
CA ILE A 105 13.12 1.29 -2.10
C ILE A 105 13.36 0.56 -3.43
N ILE A 106 12.29 0.21 -4.14
CA ILE A 106 12.38 -0.48 -5.43
C ILE A 106 13.12 0.40 -6.46
N ALA A 107 12.80 1.70 -6.53
CA ALA A 107 13.50 2.63 -7.42
C ALA A 107 14.99 2.76 -7.08
N LEU A 108 15.34 2.80 -5.79
CA LEU A 108 16.74 2.84 -5.34
C LEU A 108 17.47 1.55 -5.72
N TYR A 109 16.85 0.40 -5.54
CA TYR A 109 17.43 -0.89 -5.89
C TYR A 109 17.70 -0.99 -7.39
N GLN A 110 16.74 -0.56 -8.23
CA GLN A 110 16.92 -0.48 -9.69
C GLN A 110 18.08 0.42 -10.11
N ASP A 111 18.24 1.60 -9.50
CA ASP A 111 19.35 2.50 -9.80
C ASP A 111 20.70 1.89 -9.39
N MET A 112 20.75 1.25 -8.22
CA MET A 112 21.94 0.55 -7.73
C MET A 112 22.36 -0.59 -8.67
N ASP A 113 21.42 -1.44 -9.07
CA ASP A 113 21.67 -2.57 -9.98
C ASP A 113 22.16 -2.07 -11.35
N ARG A 114 21.51 -1.06 -11.92
CA ARG A 114 21.98 -0.39 -13.16
C ARG A 114 23.42 0.11 -13.04
N ARG A 115 23.76 0.77 -11.92
CA ARG A 115 25.10 1.29 -11.69
C ARG A 115 26.13 0.17 -11.54
N MET A 116 25.75 -0.96 -10.94
CA MET A 116 26.59 -2.13 -10.80
C MET A 116 26.93 -2.73 -12.17
N GLN A 117 25.92 -2.92 -13.03
CA GLN A 117 26.09 -3.41 -14.40
C GLN A 117 27.03 -2.52 -15.23
N VAL A 118 26.90 -1.19 -15.12
CA VAL A 118 27.80 -0.25 -15.80
C VAL A 118 29.25 -0.40 -15.32
N LEU A 119 29.47 -0.68 -14.03
CA LEU A 119 30.81 -0.89 -13.49
C LEU A 119 31.42 -2.23 -13.94
N GLU A 120 30.60 -3.28 -14.00
CA GLU A 120 31.01 -4.60 -14.48
C GLU A 120 31.46 -4.53 -15.95
N GLN A 121 30.65 -3.92 -16.82
CA GLN A 121 30.99 -3.70 -18.24
C GLN A 121 32.31 -2.94 -18.43
N ARG A 122 32.52 -1.86 -17.68
CA ARG A 122 33.78 -1.08 -17.73
C ARG A 122 35.00 -1.87 -17.28
N THR A 123 34.80 -2.84 -16.38
CA THR A 123 35.89 -3.69 -15.88
C THR A 123 36.28 -4.72 -16.95
N GLU A 124 35.29 -5.32 -17.60
CA GLU A 124 35.48 -6.24 -18.73
C GLU A 124 36.18 -5.57 -19.92
N GLU A 125 35.76 -4.34 -20.29
CA GLU A 125 36.38 -3.57 -21.37
C GLU A 125 37.87 -3.28 -21.10
N LYS A 126 38.21 -2.89 -19.87
CA LYS A 126 39.62 -2.62 -19.48
C LYS A 126 40.47 -3.89 -19.50
N GLN A 127 39.92 -5.02 -19.07
CA GLN A 127 40.63 -6.30 -19.14
C GLN A 127 40.91 -6.69 -20.58
N ASN A 128 39.93 -6.60 -21.48
CA ASN A 128 40.10 -6.94 -22.89
C ASN A 128 41.16 -6.07 -23.59
N VAL A 129 41.20 -4.76 -23.32
CA VAL A 129 42.23 -3.87 -23.89
C VAL A 129 43.64 -4.24 -23.41
N SER A 130 43.79 -4.68 -22.16
CA SER A 130 45.09 -5.10 -21.59
C SER A 130 45.62 -6.41 -22.16
N TYR A 131 44.78 -7.28 -22.74
CA TYR A 131 45.23 -8.52 -23.40
C TYR A 131 45.51 -8.34 -24.89
N THR A 132 45.09 -7.22 -25.48
CA THR A 132 45.30 -6.90 -26.91
C THR A 132 46.45 -5.92 -27.18
N ALA A 133 47.07 -5.38 -26.14
CA ALA A 133 48.23 -4.48 -26.20
C ALA A 133 49.52 -5.21 -25.80
#